data_AF-A0A7Y2P9K2-F1
#
_entry.id   AF-A0A7Y2P9K2-F1
#
_cell.length_a   1.000
_cell.length_b   1.000
_cell.length_c   1.000
_cell.angle_alpha   90.00
_cell.angle_beta   90.00
_cell.angle_gamma   90.00
#
_symmetry.space_group_name_H-M   'P 1'
#
loop_
_entity.id
_entity.type
_entity.pdbx_description
1 polymer ?
#
loop_
_entity_poly.entity_id
_entity_poly.type
_entity_poly.pdbx_seq_one_letter_code
_entity_poly.pdbx_strand_id
1 'polypeptide(L)'
;LYSAATEGAERAFVADFVPPGMRGTAFGWFHLTVGLSALPASVLFGALWSAFGAQVAFGVSAGLAVTASALLLLLTPPSAPPESDPATR
;
A
#
# COMPACT_ATOMS: atom_id res chain seq x y z
N LEU A 1 -6.22 -10.88 -11.36
CA LEU A 1 -6.11 -11.47 -10.00
C LEU A 1 -5.19 -10.64 -9.10
N TYR A 2 -3.95 -10.33 -9.48
CA TYR A 2 -3.04 -9.47 -8.67
C TYR A 2 -3.61 -8.06 -8.38
N SER A 3 -3.90 -7.25 -9.40
CA SER A 3 -4.44 -5.89 -9.19
C SER A 3 -5.77 -5.87 -8.44
N ALA A 4 -6.63 -6.88 -8.61
CA ALA A 4 -7.90 -6.94 -7.88
C ALA A 4 -7.71 -7.17 -6.37
N ALA A 5 -6.69 -7.95 -5.99
CA ALA A 5 -6.40 -8.25 -4.58
C ALA A 5 -5.64 -7.12 -3.89
N THR A 6 -4.66 -6.50 -4.56
CA THR A 6 -3.84 -5.43 -3.97
C THR A 6 -4.49 -4.06 -4.08
N GLU A 7 -4.95 -3.68 -5.27
CA GLU A 7 -5.53 -2.37 -5.52
C GLU A 7 -6.91 -2.21 -4.85
N GLY A 8 -7.65 -3.32 -4.71
CA GLY A 8 -8.92 -3.35 -3.97
C GLY A 8 -8.73 -3.22 -2.45
N ALA A 9 -7.74 -3.90 -1.88
CA ALA A 9 -7.43 -3.85 -0.46
C ALA A 9 -6.87 -2.49 -0.03
N GLU A 10 -5.96 -1.90 -0.82
CA GLU A 10 -5.42 -0.56 -0.57
C GLU A 10 -6.53 0.51 -0.60
N ARG A 11 -7.45 0.41 -1.57
CA ARG A 11 -8.57 1.35 -1.67
C ARG A 11 -9.55 1.20 -0.52
N ALA A 12 -9.84 -0.01 -0.08
CA ALA A 12 -10.68 -0.25 1.09
C ALA A 12 -10.04 0.33 2.36
N PHE A 13 -8.75 0.09 2.57
CA PHE A 13 -8.01 0.61 3.73
C PHE A 13 -7.99 2.15 3.78
N VAL A 14 -7.76 2.82 2.65
CA VAL A 14 -7.85 4.30 2.58
C VAL A 14 -9.29 4.79 2.76
N ALA A 15 -10.29 4.06 2.25
CA ALA A 15 -11.69 4.43 2.38
C ALA A 15 -12.22 4.32 3.82
N ASP A 16 -11.63 3.45 4.65
CA ASP A 16 -11.96 3.29 6.07
C ASP A 16 -11.51 4.50 6.91
N PHE A 17 -10.46 5.21 6.49
CA PHE A 17 -9.95 6.41 7.19
C PHE A 17 -10.55 7.75 6.69
N VAL A 18 -11.40 7.75 5.66
CA VAL A 18 -11.86 8.98 4.98
C VAL A 18 -13.38 9.13 5.04
N PRO A 19 -13.92 10.29 5.50
CA PRO A 19 -15.35 10.58 5.49
C PRO A 19 -15.99 10.42 4.11
N PRO A 20 -17.25 9.96 3.99
CA PRO A 20 -17.88 9.58 2.72
C PRO A 20 -17.81 10.63 1.60
N GLY A 21 -17.77 11.92 1.95
CA GLY A 21 -17.74 13.04 1.00
C GLY A 21 -16.36 13.43 0.45
N MET A 22 -15.26 12.88 0.95
CA MET A 22 -13.88 13.31 0.60
C MET A 22 -13.03 12.21 -0.07
N ARG A 23 -13.63 11.05 -0.34
CA ARG A 23 -12.94 9.88 -0.90
C ARG A 23 -12.25 10.15 -2.24
N GLY A 24 -12.89 10.92 -3.12
CA GLY A 24 -12.31 11.30 -4.43
C GLY A 24 -10.99 12.09 -4.30
N THR A 25 -10.94 13.07 -3.39
CA THR A 25 -9.74 13.87 -3.13
C THR A 25 -8.65 13.08 -2.42
N ALA A 26 -9.03 12.21 -1.48
CA ALA A 26 -8.08 11.34 -0.78
C ALA A 26 -7.42 10.34 -1.75
N PHE A 27 -8.19 9.73 -2.66
CA PHE A 27 -7.62 8.86 -3.69
C PHE A 27 -6.75 9.63 -4.70
N GLY A 28 -7.14 10.86 -5.05
CA GLY A 28 -6.33 11.73 -5.89
C GLY A 28 -4.95 12.02 -5.28
N TRP A 29 -4.91 12.40 -3.99
CA TRP A 29 -3.66 12.61 -3.26
C TRP A 29 -2.84 11.32 -3.11
N PHE A 30 -3.50 10.20 -2.77
CA PHE A 30 -2.84 8.89 -2.66
C PHE A 30 -2.10 8.53 -3.95
N HIS A 31 -2.79 8.55 -5.10
CA HIS A 31 -2.19 8.23 -6.39
C HIS A 31 -1.13 9.24 -6.82
N LEU A 32 -1.30 10.53 -6.49
CA LEU A 32 -0.29 11.55 -6.78
C LEU A 32 0.99 11.30 -5.98
N THR A 33 0.88 11.01 -4.69
CA THR A 33 2.03 10.70 -3.83
C THR A 33 2.71 9.41 -4.27
N VAL A 34 1.94 8.36 -4.59
CA VAL A 34 2.47 7.09 -5.13
C VAL A 34 3.21 7.32 -6.44
N GLY A 35 2.61 8.04 -7.39
CA GLY A 35 3.25 8.35 -8.66
C GLY A 35 4.52 9.19 -8.50
N LEU A 36 4.49 10.20 -7.62
CA LEU A 36 5.63 11.07 -7.36
C LEU A 36 6.79 10.32 -6.70
N SER A 37 6.50 9.34 -5.84
CA SER A 37 7.51 8.50 -5.19
C SER A 37 8.01 7.36 -6.09
N ALA A 38 7.21 6.93 -7.07
CA ALA A 38 7.63 5.94 -8.07
C ALA A 38 8.78 6.46 -8.96
N LEU A 39 8.83 7.77 -9.26
CA LEU A 39 9.89 8.38 -10.06
C LEU A 39 11.29 8.22 -9.44
N PRO A 40 11.56 8.70 -8.20
CA PRO A 40 12.86 8.50 -7.56
C PRO A 40 13.13 7.03 -7.24
N ALA A 41 12.11 6.23 -6.94
CA ALA A 41 12.28 4.79 -6.72
C ALA A 41 12.81 4.08 -7.97
N SER A 42 12.29 4.43 -9.15
CA SER A 42 12.74 3.86 -10.42
C SER A 42 14.17 4.28 -10.76
N VAL A 43 14.53 5.53 -10.48
CA VAL A 43 15.91 6.04 -10.64
C VAL A 43 16.88 5.31 -9.69
N LEU A 44 16.52 5.14 -8.42
CA LEU A 44 17.32 4.41 -7.44
C LEU A 44 17.50 2.94 -7.83
N PHE A 45 16.43 2.30 -8.32
CA PHE A 45 16.49 0.92 -8.81
C PHE A 45 17.42 0.79 -10.03
N GLY A 46 17.31 1.71 -10.99
CA GLY A 46 18.19 1.74 -12.18
C GLY A 46 19.66 2.02 -11.83
N ALA A 47 19.91 2.90 -10.86
CA ALA A 47 21.25 3.17 -10.35
C ALA A 47 21.84 1.94 -9.64
N LEU A 48 21.05 1.26 -8.82
CA LEU A 48 21.45 0.04 -8.13
C LEU A 48 21.74 -1.11 -9.11
N TRP A 49 20.92 -1.24 -10.15
CA TRP A 49 21.14 -2.19 -11.24
C TRP A 49 22.44 -1.89 -12.00
N SER A 50 22.69 -0.62 -12.34
CA SER A 50 23.89 -0.22 -13.10
C SER A 50 25.18 -0.43 -12.30
N ALA A 51 25.14 -0.25 -10.97
CA ALA A 51 26.32 -0.37 -10.11
C ALA A 51 26.62 -1.81 -9.65
N PHE A 52 25.59 -2.62 -9.39
CA PHE A 52 25.75 -3.95 -8.75
C PHE A 52 25.12 -5.11 -9.54
N GLY A 53 24.52 -4.82 -10.69
CA GLY A 53 23.87 -5.81 -11.55
C GLY A 53 22.46 -6.21 -11.10
N ALA A 54 21.81 -6.99 -11.96
CA ALA A 54 20.41 -7.38 -11.79
C ALA A 54 20.13 -8.17 -10.51
N GLN A 55 21.04 -9.09 -10.12
CA GLN A 55 20.85 -9.96 -8.95
C GLN A 55 20.73 -9.14 -7.65
N VAL A 56 21.55 -8.11 -7.48
CA VAL A 56 21.51 -7.26 -6.28
C VAL A 56 20.28 -6.35 -6.30
N ALA A 57 19.94 -5.77 -7.45
CA ALA A 57 18.76 -4.92 -7.59
C ALA A 57 17.46 -5.68 -7.24
N PHE A 58 17.28 -6.89 -7.78
CA PHE A 58 16.13 -7.74 -7.45
C PHE A 58 16.16 -8.25 -6.01
N GLY A 59 17.34 -8.61 -5.48
CA GLY A 59 17.46 -9.06 -4.09
C GLY A 59 17.06 -7.98 -3.09
N VAL A 60 17.50 -6.74 -3.30
CA VAL A 60 17.17 -5.59 -2.45
C VAL A 60 15.68 -5.26 -2.52
N SER A 61 15.09 -5.26 -3.72
CA SER A 61 13.66 -4.98 -3.88
C SER A 61 12.77 -6.09 -3.31
N ALA A 62 13.19 -7.37 -3.41
CA ALA A 62 12.52 -8.47 -2.73
C ALA A 62 12.56 -8.33 -1.20
N GLY A 63 13.71 -7.97 -0.63
CA GLY A 63 13.84 -7.70 0.81
C GLY A 63 12.96 -6.54 1.28
N LEU A 64 12.88 -5.47 0.48
CA LEU A 64 12.03 -4.33 0.77
C LEU A 64 10.54 -4.72 0.77
N ALA A 65 10.10 -5.52 -0.20
CA ALA A 65 8.71 -6.01 -0.28
C ALA A 65 8.34 -6.88 0.92
N VAL A 66 9.21 -7.80 1.34
CA VAL A 66 9.00 -8.63 2.53
C VAL A 66 8.90 -7.77 3.79
N THR A 67 9.80 -6.79 3.93
CA THR A 67 9.81 -5.88 5.08
C THR A 67 8.52 -5.06 5.15
N ALA A 68 8.07 -4.51 4.02
CA ALA A 68 6.81 -3.77 3.94
C ALA A 68 5.61 -4.65 4.32
N SER A 69 5.56 -5.88 3.82
CA SER A 69 4.49 -6.84 4.16
C SER A 69 4.48 -7.18 5.65
N ALA A 70 5.66 -7.41 6.25
CA ALA A 70 5.77 -7.66 7.68
C ALA A 70 5.32 -6.46 8.52
N LEU A 71 5.72 -5.23 8.14
CA LEU A 71 5.27 -4.00 8.80
C LEU A 71 3.75 -3.84 8.71
N LEU A 72 3.15 -4.11 7.56
CA LEU A 72 1.70 -4.04 7.39
C LEU A 72 1.00 -5.01 8.35
N LEU A 73 1.45 -6.26 8.42
CA LEU A 73 0.87 -7.26 9.34
C LEU A 73 1.06 -6.89 10.82
N LEU A 74 2.19 -6.26 11.18
CA LEU A 74 2.47 -5.85 12.56
C LEU A 74 1.73 -4.58 12.98
N LEU A 75 1.50 -3.64 12.05
CA LEU A 75 0.92 -2.33 12.32
C LEU A 75 -0.58 -2.26 12.07
N THR A 76 -1.19 -3.25 11.42
CA THR A 76 -2.64 -3.30 11.21
C THR A 76 -3.34 -3.76 12.49
N PRO A 77 -4.06 -2.89 13.22
CA PRO A 77 -4.82 -3.31 14.39
C PRO A 77 -5.95 -4.27 13.98
N PRO A 78 -6.32 -5.25 14.82
CA PRO A 78 -7.46 -6.12 14.56
C PRO A 78 -8.72 -5.29 14.33
N SER A 79 -9.41 -5.53 13.22
CA SER A 79 -10.71 -4.93 12.92
C SER A 79 -11.65 -5.20 14.09
N ALA A 80 -12.18 -4.14 14.72
CA ALA A 80 -13.16 -4.29 15.79
C ALA A 80 -14.34 -5.16 15.31
N PRO A 81 -14.84 -6.11 16.12
CA PRO A 81 -15.94 -6.96 15.73
C PRO A 81 -17.16 -6.10 15.33
N PRO A 82 -17.95 -6.54 14.33
CA PRO A 82 -19.13 -5.80 13.89
C PRO A 82 -20.04 -5.57 15.10
N GLU A 83 -20.32 -4.31 15.38
CA GLU A 83 -21.26 -3.89 16.41
C GLU A 83 -22.57 -4.63 16.18
N SER A 84 -22.93 -5.49 17.14
CA SER A 84 -24.22 -6.19 17.14
C SER A 84 -25.31 -5.13 17.28
N ASP A 85 -25.98 -4.85 16.17
CA ASP A 85 -27.14 -3.97 16.06
C ASP A 85 -28.14 -4.23 17.20
N PRO A 86 -28.38 -3.25 18.10
CA PRO A 86 -29.36 -3.37 19.18
C PRO A 86 -30.82 -3.22 18.71
N ALA A 87 -31.12 -3.06 17.41
CA ALA A 87 -32.47 -2.82 16.90
C ALA A 87 -33.37 -4.08 16.74
N THR A 88 -32.95 -5.25 17.25
CA THR A 88 -33.75 -6.50 17.20
C THR A 88 -34.44 -6.87 18.52
N ARG A 89 -34.73 -5.91 19.41
CA ARG A 89 -35.56 -6.12 20.61
C ARG A 89 -36.81 -5.24 20.63
#